data_AF-A0A9W6QQ97-F1
#
_entry.id   AF-A0A9W6QQ97-F1
#
_cell.length_a   1.000
_cell.length_b   1.000
_cell.length_c   1.000
_cell.angle_alpha   90.00
_cell.angle_beta   90.00
_cell.angle_gamma   90.00
#
_symmetry.space_group_name_H-M   'P 1'
#
loop_
_entity.id
_entity.type
_entity.pdbx_description
1 polymer ?
#
loop_
_entity_poly.entity_id
_entity_poly.type
_entity_poly.pdbx_seq_one_letter_code
_entity_poly.pdbx_strand_id
1 'polypeptide(L)'
;MDHTVSPWVLRWDEVDPGRHPFDGGPVRDFVRGIAPAVPARLTAAEEEARDWWDHPGEAWADSVTASLMDRYGSWAAGWRWAKDEGDFGGGPVGSWCCARHSLTSTEDTVARVADALVEWRGWVEELAECFDQYPLADLPEPERLQAWERGAIRLVHHVVERTAAGDAWYRHCAQVLTWFLARWGVSGDVAAGMVDRAIGGRFDSWMVPADTLVDDIAEHIARAATAANPSP
;
A
#
# COMPACT_ATOMS: atom_id res chain seq x y z
N MET A 1 -1.11 18.57 4.10
CA MET A 1 -1.45 17.37 3.32
C MET A 1 -2.95 17.22 3.27
N ASP A 2 -3.50 17.16 2.06
CA ASP A 2 -4.87 16.72 1.86
C ASP A 2 -4.94 15.21 2.14
N HIS A 3 -5.78 14.78 3.08
CA HIS A 3 -5.90 13.37 3.45
C HIS A 3 -6.50 12.50 2.34
N THR A 4 -7.09 13.11 1.30
CA THR A 4 -7.71 12.40 0.18
C THR A 4 -6.70 11.79 -0.81
N VAL A 5 -5.44 12.25 -0.80
CA VAL A 5 -4.35 11.74 -1.67
C VAL A 5 -3.38 10.82 -0.91
N SER A 6 -3.78 10.34 0.27
CA SER A 6 -2.98 9.43 1.09
C SER A 6 -3.29 7.98 0.74
N PRO A 7 -2.28 7.12 0.59
CA PRO A 7 -2.52 5.70 0.34
C PRO A 7 -3.05 4.94 1.56
N TRP A 8 -2.97 5.52 2.76
CA TRP A 8 -3.35 4.84 4.02
C TRP A 8 -4.87 4.70 4.19
N VAL A 9 -5.66 5.48 3.45
CA VAL A 9 -7.11 5.43 3.50
C VAL A 9 -7.74 4.50 2.46
N LEU A 10 -6.92 3.94 1.55
CA LEU A 10 -7.38 3.06 0.49
C LEU A 10 -8.06 1.80 1.05
N ARG A 11 -9.24 1.51 0.52
CA ARG A 11 -10.00 0.30 0.85
C ARG A 11 -9.86 -0.74 -0.25
N TRP A 12 -10.08 -2.00 0.09
CA TRP A 12 -9.95 -3.10 -0.86
C TRP A 12 -10.82 -2.88 -2.10
N ASP A 13 -12.04 -2.40 -1.90
CA ASP A 13 -13.02 -2.22 -2.96
C ASP A 13 -12.65 -1.09 -3.94
N GLU A 14 -11.72 -0.21 -3.55
CA GLU A 14 -11.13 0.84 -4.37
C GLU A 14 -9.85 0.40 -5.09
N VAL A 15 -9.12 -0.59 -4.55
CA VAL A 15 -7.85 -1.07 -5.11
C VAL A 15 -7.98 -2.39 -5.87
N ASP A 16 -9.09 -3.12 -5.70
CA ASP A 16 -9.37 -4.40 -6.35
C ASP A 16 -9.12 -4.33 -7.86
N PRO A 17 -8.09 -5.03 -8.38
CA PRO A 17 -7.73 -4.99 -9.79
C PRO A 17 -8.89 -5.36 -10.72
N GLY A 18 -9.79 -6.24 -10.27
CA GLY A 18 -10.97 -6.67 -11.02
C GLY A 18 -11.98 -5.55 -11.27
N ARG A 19 -11.95 -4.49 -10.46
CA ARG A 19 -12.83 -3.30 -10.59
C ARG A 19 -12.18 -2.17 -11.36
N HIS A 20 -10.87 -2.21 -11.53
CA HIS A 20 -10.06 -1.15 -12.14
C HIS A 20 -9.17 -1.73 -13.25
N PRO A 21 -9.65 -1.96 -14.47
CA PRO A 21 -8.78 -2.37 -15.57
C PRO A 21 -7.67 -1.33 -15.81
N PHE A 22 -6.44 -1.80 -16.00
CA PHE A 22 -5.28 -0.93 -16.16
C PHE A 22 -4.37 -1.41 -17.29
N ASP A 23 -3.86 -0.46 -18.07
CA ASP A 23 -2.81 -0.67 -19.05
C ASP A 23 -1.65 0.28 -18.70
N GLY A 24 -0.50 -0.30 -18.38
CA GLY A 24 0.70 0.44 -18.01
C GLY A 24 1.39 1.13 -19.18
N GLY A 25 1.14 0.69 -20.42
CA GLY A 25 1.84 1.21 -21.61
C GLY A 25 1.69 2.73 -21.80
N PRO A 26 0.46 3.28 -21.71
CA PRO A 26 0.22 4.72 -21.89
C PRO A 26 0.62 5.62 -20.70
N VAL A 27 1.02 5.07 -19.55
CA VAL A 27 1.19 5.85 -18.31
C VAL A 27 2.26 6.91 -18.45
N ARG A 28 3.41 6.59 -19.05
CA ARG A 28 4.51 7.54 -19.23
C ARG A 28 4.09 8.74 -20.08
N ASP A 29 3.36 8.50 -21.17
CA ASP A 29 2.89 9.57 -22.04
C ASP A 29 1.83 10.43 -21.35
N PHE A 30 0.97 9.81 -20.54
CA PHE A 30 0.02 10.54 -19.69
C PHE A 30 0.75 11.44 -18.69
N VAL A 31 1.70 10.89 -17.92
CA VAL A 31 2.46 11.64 -16.90
C VAL A 31 3.23 12.80 -17.53
N ARG A 32 3.79 12.63 -18.73
CA ARG A 32 4.44 13.72 -19.47
C ARG A 32 3.49 14.88 -19.78
N GLY A 33 2.19 14.59 -19.94
CA GLY A 33 1.15 15.57 -20.22
C GLY A 33 0.51 16.23 -18.99
N ILE A 34 0.87 15.80 -17.77
CA ILE A 34 0.32 16.39 -16.53
C ILE A 34 0.89 17.79 -16.32
N ALA A 35 0.01 18.74 -15.98
CA ALA A 35 0.39 20.02 -15.39
C ALA A 35 0.28 19.92 -13.85
N PRO A 36 1.19 20.55 -13.08
CA PRO A 36 2.28 21.43 -13.51
C PRO A 36 3.52 20.68 -14.00
N ALA A 37 4.36 21.37 -14.78
CA ALA A 37 5.65 20.87 -15.22
C ALA A 37 6.52 20.43 -14.03
N VAL A 38 7.35 19.41 -14.25
CA VAL A 38 8.30 18.91 -13.26
C VAL A 38 9.14 20.07 -12.71
N PRO A 39 9.17 20.31 -11.39
CA PRO A 39 9.97 21.37 -10.79
C PRO A 39 11.45 21.17 -11.07
N ALA A 40 12.18 22.28 -11.23
CA ALA A 40 13.63 22.22 -11.33
C ALA A 40 14.22 21.66 -10.03
N ARG A 41 15.27 20.83 -10.15
CA ARG A 41 16.01 20.33 -9.00
C ARG A 41 16.63 21.51 -8.22
N LEU A 42 16.47 21.49 -6.91
CA LEU A 42 17.09 22.46 -6.03
C LEU A 42 18.61 22.28 -6.01
N THR A 43 19.34 23.37 -5.88
CA THR A 43 20.78 23.35 -5.58
C THR A 43 21.03 22.94 -4.13
N ALA A 44 22.24 22.48 -3.80
CA ALA A 44 22.59 22.10 -2.43
C ALA A 44 22.35 23.23 -1.40
N ALA A 45 22.66 24.48 -1.76
CA ALA A 45 22.41 25.64 -0.91
C ALA A 45 20.91 25.91 -0.71
N GLU A 46 20.09 25.63 -1.72
CA GLU A 46 18.63 25.76 -1.66
C GLU A 46 17.95 24.64 -0.85
N GLU A 47 18.57 23.45 -0.81
CA GLU A 47 18.16 22.35 0.05
C GLU A 47 18.53 22.63 1.51
N GLU A 48 19.75 23.14 1.78
CA GLU A 48 20.20 23.49 3.14
C GLU A 48 19.41 24.65 3.77
N ALA A 49 18.95 25.59 2.94
CA ALA A 49 18.18 26.75 3.40
C ALA A 49 16.70 26.45 3.66
N ARG A 50 16.19 25.27 3.29
CA ARG A 50 14.79 24.89 3.45
C ARG A 50 14.63 23.84 4.53
N ASP A 51 13.52 23.93 5.26
CA ASP A 51 13.11 22.83 6.12
C ASP A 51 12.75 21.62 5.25
N TRP A 52 12.99 20.42 5.77
CA TRP A 52 12.72 19.15 5.08
C TRP A 52 11.26 19.07 4.61
N TRP A 53 10.35 19.67 5.39
CA TRP A 53 8.89 19.65 5.20
C TRP A 53 8.35 20.70 4.19
N ASP A 54 9.20 21.61 3.71
CA ASP A 54 8.80 22.73 2.82
C ASP A 54 9.27 22.52 1.38
N HIS A 55 9.45 21.27 0.95
CA HIS A 55 9.95 20.98 -0.39
C HIS A 55 8.87 21.25 -1.46
N PRO A 56 9.10 22.15 -2.44
CA PRO A 56 8.09 22.51 -3.45
C PRO A 56 7.68 21.33 -4.34
N GLY A 57 8.49 20.28 -4.38
CA GLY A 57 8.17 19.02 -5.05
C GLY A 57 7.01 18.24 -4.42
N GLU A 58 6.68 18.45 -3.15
CA GLU A 58 5.54 17.78 -2.50
C GLU A 58 4.21 18.23 -3.12
N ALA A 59 4.00 19.53 -3.27
CA ALA A 59 2.80 20.07 -3.91
C ALA A 59 2.66 19.62 -5.37
N TRP A 60 3.79 19.47 -6.07
CA TRP A 60 3.80 18.86 -7.41
C TRP A 60 3.40 17.38 -7.35
N ALA A 61 3.95 16.59 -6.43
CA ALA A 61 3.61 15.18 -6.29
C ALA A 61 2.14 14.97 -5.87
N ASP A 62 1.57 15.85 -5.03
CA ASP A 62 0.14 15.88 -4.73
C ASP A 62 -0.70 16.14 -6.00
N SER A 63 -0.30 17.12 -6.83
CA SER A 63 -0.99 17.41 -8.10
C SER A 63 -0.91 16.26 -9.11
N VAL A 64 0.23 15.57 -9.18
CA VAL A 64 0.39 14.35 -9.98
C VAL A 64 -0.52 13.26 -9.44
N THR A 65 -0.57 13.07 -8.12
CA THR A 65 -1.45 12.10 -7.47
C THR A 65 -2.91 12.35 -7.82
N ALA A 66 -3.37 13.60 -7.71
CA ALA A 66 -4.74 13.99 -8.09
C ALA A 66 -5.02 13.68 -9.58
N SER A 67 -4.09 14.01 -10.48
CA SER A 67 -4.24 13.75 -11.92
C SER A 67 -4.28 12.25 -12.24
N LEU A 68 -3.48 11.44 -11.54
CA LEU A 68 -3.51 9.99 -11.66
C LEU A 68 -4.81 9.40 -11.12
N MET A 69 -5.30 9.90 -9.99
CA MET A 69 -6.58 9.48 -9.41
C MET A 69 -7.77 9.84 -10.32
N ASP A 70 -7.77 11.01 -10.93
CA ASP A 70 -8.79 11.42 -11.91
C ASP A 70 -8.81 10.49 -13.14
N ARG A 71 -7.63 10.02 -13.57
CA ARG A 71 -7.52 9.17 -14.78
C ARG A 71 -7.79 7.70 -14.51
N TYR A 72 -7.28 7.17 -13.40
CA TYR A 72 -7.23 5.72 -13.14
C TYR A 72 -8.09 5.28 -11.96
N GLY A 73 -8.56 6.21 -11.12
CA GLY A 73 -9.32 5.94 -9.90
C GLY A 73 -8.48 6.10 -8.62
N SER A 74 -9.13 6.06 -7.46
CA SER A 74 -8.52 6.35 -6.16
C SER A 74 -7.32 5.45 -5.84
N TRP A 75 -7.30 4.19 -6.31
CA TRP A 75 -6.17 3.27 -6.11
C TRP A 75 -4.83 3.87 -6.54
N ALA A 76 -4.82 4.78 -7.52
CA ALA A 76 -3.59 5.37 -8.01
C ALA A 76 -2.83 6.16 -6.93
N ALA A 77 -3.47 6.56 -5.82
CA ALA A 77 -2.83 7.23 -4.70
C ALA A 77 -1.64 6.46 -4.07
N GLY A 78 -1.58 5.13 -4.27
CA GLY A 78 -0.49 4.28 -3.80
C GLY A 78 0.86 4.44 -4.49
N TRP A 79 0.93 5.12 -5.64
CA TRP A 79 2.14 5.19 -6.46
C TRP A 79 3.36 5.76 -5.71
N ARG A 80 3.16 6.62 -4.72
CA ARG A 80 4.23 7.27 -3.93
C ARG A 80 4.43 6.67 -2.54
N TRP A 81 3.86 5.48 -2.29
CA TRP A 81 4.03 4.79 -1.02
C TRP A 81 5.36 4.05 -0.98
N ALA A 82 6.40 4.81 -0.68
CA ALA A 82 7.78 4.39 -0.68
C ALA A 82 8.08 3.35 0.39
N LYS A 83 9.08 2.51 0.11
CA LYS A 83 9.55 1.44 1.00
C LYS A 83 9.93 1.88 2.41
N ASP A 84 10.70 2.97 2.50
CA ASP A 84 11.34 3.46 3.72
C ASP A 84 10.87 4.88 4.03
N GLU A 85 11.76 5.77 4.50
CA GLU A 85 11.46 7.17 4.87
C GLU A 85 11.20 8.08 3.65
N GLY A 86 10.18 7.74 2.86
CA GLY A 86 9.75 8.50 1.68
C GLY A 86 8.56 9.44 1.93
N ASP A 87 7.91 9.90 0.84
CA ASP A 87 6.72 10.79 0.93
C ASP A 87 5.63 10.17 1.82
N PHE A 88 5.42 8.85 1.66
CA PHE A 88 4.70 8.01 2.59
C PHE A 88 5.58 6.80 2.85
N GLY A 89 5.98 6.57 4.09
CA GLY A 89 6.86 5.45 4.42
C GLY A 89 6.16 4.12 4.63
N GLY A 90 6.92 3.03 4.48
CA GLY A 90 6.49 1.66 4.77
C GLY A 90 5.66 0.97 3.71
N GLY A 91 5.61 1.54 2.52
CA GLY A 91 4.87 0.99 1.39
C GLY A 91 5.68 0.01 0.57
N PRO A 92 5.09 -0.53 -0.50
CA PRO A 92 5.75 -1.51 -1.34
C PRO A 92 6.56 -0.88 -2.48
N VAL A 93 6.45 0.43 -2.76
CA VAL A 93 7.02 1.04 -3.96
C VAL A 93 8.51 1.34 -3.76
N GLY A 94 9.35 0.83 -4.66
CA GLY A 94 10.79 1.11 -4.70
C GLY A 94 11.20 2.13 -5.77
N SER A 95 10.40 2.32 -6.82
CA SER A 95 10.69 3.23 -7.93
C SER A 95 10.56 4.72 -7.56
N TRP A 96 9.95 5.02 -6.40
CA TRP A 96 9.81 6.35 -5.83
C TRP A 96 10.22 6.34 -4.36
N CYS A 97 10.97 7.35 -3.93
CA CYS A 97 11.36 7.56 -2.54
C CYS A 97 10.63 8.79 -1.99
N CYS A 98 11.10 9.98 -2.34
CA CYS A 98 10.45 11.24 -1.98
C CYS A 98 10.71 12.31 -3.03
N ALA A 99 9.92 13.38 -3.00
CA ALA A 99 10.08 14.49 -3.94
C ALA A 99 11.52 15.05 -3.98
N ARG A 100 12.20 15.12 -2.83
CA ARG A 100 13.59 15.60 -2.75
C ARG A 100 14.57 14.72 -3.54
N HIS A 101 14.47 13.39 -3.42
CA HIS A 101 15.43 12.45 -4.00
C HIS A 101 15.05 11.95 -5.39
N SER A 102 13.75 11.94 -5.71
CA SER A 102 13.23 11.36 -6.96
C SER A 102 13.07 12.39 -8.08
N LEU A 103 12.97 13.69 -7.75
CA LEU A 103 12.95 14.76 -8.75
C LEU A 103 14.36 15.04 -9.29
N THR A 104 14.59 14.70 -10.55
CA THR A 104 15.87 14.96 -11.25
C THR A 104 15.65 15.76 -12.54
N SER A 105 15.74 15.11 -13.69
CA SER A 105 15.35 15.69 -14.98
C SER A 105 13.86 15.42 -15.22
N THR A 106 13.22 16.18 -16.11
CA THR A 106 11.82 15.95 -16.47
C THR A 106 11.60 14.52 -16.95
N GLU A 107 12.45 14.02 -17.85
CA GLU A 107 12.26 12.69 -18.44
C GLU A 107 12.47 11.57 -17.42
N ASP A 108 13.50 11.67 -16.57
CA ASP A 108 13.73 10.68 -15.51
C ASP A 108 12.61 10.70 -14.46
N THR A 109 12.11 11.89 -14.13
CA THR A 109 11.02 12.06 -13.17
C THR A 109 9.73 11.44 -13.72
N VAL A 110 9.39 11.75 -14.97
CA VAL A 110 8.23 11.16 -15.66
C VAL A 110 8.33 9.64 -15.71
N ALA A 111 9.51 9.10 -16.02
CA ALA A 111 9.75 7.66 -16.00
C ALA A 111 9.54 7.07 -14.60
N ARG A 112 10.11 7.67 -13.55
CA ARG A 112 9.94 7.18 -12.17
C ARG A 112 8.50 7.17 -11.69
N VAL A 113 7.72 8.21 -11.98
CA VAL A 113 6.28 8.23 -11.63
C VAL A 113 5.54 7.11 -12.34
N ALA A 114 5.80 6.90 -13.63
CA ALA A 114 5.17 5.83 -14.40
C ALA A 114 5.54 4.44 -13.87
N ASP A 115 6.83 4.20 -13.64
CA ASP A 115 7.36 2.95 -13.09
C ASP A 115 6.77 2.69 -11.69
N ALA A 116 6.67 3.73 -10.84
CA ALA A 116 6.10 3.64 -9.51
C ALA A 116 4.60 3.31 -9.50
N LEU A 117 3.82 3.89 -10.43
CA LEU A 117 2.40 3.54 -10.57
C LEU A 117 2.21 2.10 -11.06
N VAL A 118 3.02 1.66 -12.04
CA VAL A 118 2.99 0.28 -12.56
C VAL A 118 3.43 -0.70 -11.49
N GLU A 119 4.47 -0.37 -10.71
CA GLU A 119 4.95 -1.17 -9.59
C GLU A 119 3.89 -1.30 -8.50
N TRP A 120 3.24 -0.19 -8.12
CA TRP A 120 2.12 -0.20 -7.19
C TRP A 120 0.99 -1.09 -7.69
N ARG A 121 0.64 -0.96 -8.99
CA ARG A 121 -0.38 -1.80 -9.59
C ARG A 121 -0.03 -3.29 -9.51
N GLY A 122 1.18 -3.66 -9.92
CA GLY A 122 1.63 -5.06 -9.89
C GLY A 122 1.56 -5.65 -8.49
N TRP A 123 1.94 -4.88 -7.47
CA TRP A 123 1.80 -5.31 -6.08
C TRP A 123 0.34 -5.60 -5.68
N VAL A 124 -0.61 -4.75 -6.07
CA VAL A 124 -2.03 -4.98 -5.74
C VAL A 124 -2.59 -6.19 -6.51
N GLU A 125 -2.13 -6.44 -7.74
CA GLU A 125 -2.46 -7.64 -8.50
C GLU A 125 -1.91 -8.91 -7.85
N GLU A 126 -0.65 -8.90 -7.42
CA GLU A 126 -0.05 -10.00 -6.64
C GLU A 126 -0.82 -10.30 -5.35
N LEU A 127 -1.28 -9.25 -4.64
CA LEU A 127 -2.12 -9.42 -3.46
C LEU A 127 -3.47 -10.05 -3.79
N ALA A 128 -4.13 -9.62 -4.88
CA ALA A 128 -5.39 -10.21 -5.31
C ALA A 128 -5.24 -11.72 -5.60
N GLU A 129 -4.19 -12.08 -6.33
CA GLU A 129 -3.85 -13.48 -6.59
C GLU A 129 -3.54 -14.25 -5.31
N CYS A 130 -2.87 -13.64 -4.35
CA CYS A 130 -2.61 -14.24 -3.04
C CYS A 130 -3.90 -14.45 -2.25
N PHE A 131 -4.84 -13.50 -2.29
CA PHE A 131 -6.12 -13.61 -1.58
C PHE A 131 -6.95 -14.76 -2.16
N ASP A 132 -6.96 -14.92 -3.48
CA ASP A 132 -7.74 -15.94 -4.19
C ASP A 132 -7.23 -17.38 -3.96
N GLN A 133 -6.01 -17.55 -3.45
CA GLN A 133 -5.51 -18.86 -2.99
C GLN A 133 -6.22 -19.38 -1.73
N TYR A 134 -7.03 -18.55 -1.07
CA TYR A 134 -7.78 -18.89 0.14
C TYR A 134 -9.27 -18.65 -0.07
N PRO A 135 -10.01 -19.55 -0.74
CA PRO A 135 -11.44 -19.37 -1.08
C PRO A 135 -12.36 -19.51 0.14
N LEU A 136 -12.27 -18.57 1.07
CA LEU A 136 -12.83 -18.66 2.41
C LEU A 136 -14.37 -18.71 2.45
N ALA A 137 -15.05 -18.21 1.42
CA ALA A 137 -16.50 -18.24 1.33
C ALA A 137 -17.07 -19.67 1.22
N ASP A 138 -16.33 -20.59 0.61
CA ASP A 138 -16.83 -21.93 0.24
C ASP A 138 -16.37 -23.04 1.21
N LEU A 139 -15.54 -22.70 2.19
CA LEU A 139 -14.93 -23.67 3.11
C LEU A 139 -15.80 -23.95 4.34
N PRO A 140 -15.86 -25.22 4.81
CA PRO A 140 -16.48 -25.54 6.09
C PRO A 140 -15.68 -24.93 7.25
N GLU A 141 -16.33 -24.73 8.40
CA GLU A 141 -15.79 -23.92 9.50
C GLU A 141 -14.39 -24.31 10.00
N PRO A 142 -14.05 -25.60 10.22
CA PRO A 142 -12.70 -25.97 10.67
C PRO A 142 -11.62 -25.66 9.62
N GLU A 143 -11.93 -25.85 8.34
CA GLU A 143 -11.02 -25.57 7.22
C GLU A 143 -10.87 -24.08 6.98
N ARG A 144 -11.97 -23.32 7.17
CA ARG A 144 -12.00 -21.87 7.05
C ARG A 144 -11.13 -21.21 8.13
N LEU A 145 -11.17 -21.67 9.38
CA LEU A 145 -10.28 -21.18 10.43
C LEU A 145 -8.80 -21.35 10.04
N GLN A 146 -8.41 -22.55 9.58
CA GLN A 146 -7.04 -22.84 9.15
C GLN A 146 -6.64 -22.06 7.88
N ALA A 147 -7.58 -21.77 6.99
CA ALA A 147 -7.33 -20.96 5.81
C ALA A 147 -7.13 -19.48 6.17
N TRP A 148 -7.89 -18.94 7.13
CA TRP A 148 -7.69 -17.59 7.66
C TRP A 148 -6.29 -17.43 8.26
N GLU A 149 -5.90 -18.36 9.12
CA GLU A 149 -4.61 -18.35 9.79
C GLU A 149 -3.45 -18.41 8.77
N ARG A 150 -3.46 -19.41 7.87
CA ARG A 150 -2.42 -19.54 6.83
C ARG A 150 -2.37 -18.34 5.89
N GLY A 151 -3.51 -17.76 5.53
CA GLY A 151 -3.59 -16.56 4.72
C GLY A 151 -2.95 -15.37 5.43
N ALA A 152 -3.30 -15.14 6.70
CA ALA A 152 -2.72 -14.06 7.49
C ALA A 152 -1.20 -14.20 7.64
N ILE A 153 -0.69 -15.39 7.98
CA ILE A 153 0.76 -15.67 8.07
C ILE A 153 1.44 -15.34 6.73
N ARG A 154 0.91 -15.88 5.63
CA ARG A 154 1.47 -15.67 4.29
C ARG A 154 1.56 -14.19 3.94
N LEU A 155 0.50 -13.43 4.22
CA LEU A 155 0.44 -12.01 3.91
C LEU A 155 1.41 -11.17 4.75
N VAL A 156 1.55 -11.47 6.05
CA VAL A 156 2.54 -10.79 6.89
C VAL A 156 3.95 -10.99 6.33
N HIS A 157 4.33 -12.22 6.00
CA HIS A 157 5.65 -12.49 5.42
C HIS A 157 5.82 -11.83 4.04
N HIS A 158 4.77 -11.84 3.22
CA HIS A 158 4.84 -11.23 1.88
C HIS A 158 5.04 -9.71 1.95
N VAL A 159 4.34 -9.04 2.88
CA VAL A 159 4.55 -7.60 3.14
C VAL A 159 5.95 -7.36 3.69
N VAL A 160 6.43 -8.16 4.65
CA VAL A 160 7.80 -8.04 5.19
C VAL A 160 8.84 -8.18 4.08
N GLU A 161 8.71 -9.17 3.20
CA GLU A 161 9.62 -9.37 2.07
C GLU A 161 9.60 -8.17 1.12
N ARG A 162 8.40 -7.69 0.75
CA ARG A 162 8.24 -6.56 -0.17
C ARG A 162 8.82 -5.26 0.39
N THR A 163 8.55 -5.00 1.66
CA THR A 163 8.92 -3.76 2.37
C THR A 163 10.29 -3.84 3.06
N ALA A 164 10.93 -5.02 3.07
CA ALA A 164 12.10 -5.33 3.90
C ALA A 164 11.95 -4.97 5.38
N ALA A 165 10.71 -4.94 5.89
CA ALA A 165 10.37 -4.42 7.21
C ALA A 165 10.93 -3.01 7.48
N GLY A 166 10.93 -2.15 6.46
CA GLY A 166 11.42 -0.77 6.51
C GLY A 166 10.65 0.14 7.47
N ASP A 167 10.79 1.45 7.31
CA ASP A 167 10.05 2.39 8.17
C ASP A 167 8.53 2.14 8.09
N ALA A 168 7.83 2.08 9.22
CA ALA A 168 6.37 2.01 9.31
C ALA A 168 5.67 0.90 8.49
N TRP A 169 6.40 -0.14 8.05
CA TRP A 169 5.90 -1.24 7.22
C TRP A 169 4.64 -1.92 7.79
N TYR A 170 4.54 -1.96 9.12
CA TYR A 170 3.43 -2.58 9.84
C TYR A 170 2.09 -1.87 9.57
N ARG A 171 2.10 -0.60 9.13
CA ARG A 171 0.87 0.10 8.70
C ARG A 171 0.35 -0.48 7.40
N HIS A 172 1.23 -0.72 6.43
CA HIS A 172 0.85 -1.41 5.18
C HIS A 172 0.43 -2.85 5.45
N CYS A 173 1.14 -3.56 6.33
CA CYS A 173 0.77 -4.91 6.77
C CYS A 173 -0.66 -4.96 7.34
N ALA A 174 -0.99 -4.02 8.24
CA ALA A 174 -2.33 -3.90 8.80
C ALA A 174 -3.39 -3.63 7.72
N GLN A 175 -3.07 -2.78 6.74
CA GLN A 175 -3.97 -2.48 5.64
C GLN A 175 -4.21 -3.70 4.74
N VAL A 176 -3.16 -4.45 4.39
CA VAL A 176 -3.26 -5.68 3.58
C VAL A 176 -4.10 -6.75 4.29
N LEU A 177 -3.92 -6.95 5.59
CA LEU A 177 -4.75 -7.88 6.36
C LEU A 177 -6.21 -7.42 6.43
N THR A 178 -6.45 -6.12 6.53
CA THR A 178 -7.79 -5.53 6.48
C THR A 178 -8.43 -5.76 5.11
N TRP A 179 -7.68 -5.62 4.02
CA TRP A 179 -8.15 -5.89 2.67
C TRP A 179 -8.46 -7.36 2.43
N PHE A 180 -7.63 -8.27 2.94
CA PHE A 180 -7.88 -9.70 2.87
C PHE A 180 -9.20 -10.09 3.55
N LEU A 181 -9.44 -9.56 4.75
CA LEU A 181 -10.71 -9.76 5.47
C LEU A 181 -11.90 -9.20 4.66
N ALA A 182 -11.75 -8.00 4.07
CA ALA A 182 -12.78 -7.36 3.26
C ALA A 182 -13.09 -8.12 1.97
N ARG A 183 -12.07 -8.67 1.30
CA ARG A 183 -12.21 -9.52 0.10
C ARG A 183 -13.12 -10.74 0.34
N TRP A 184 -13.22 -11.19 1.59
CA TRP A 184 -14.03 -12.33 2.02
C TRP A 184 -15.22 -11.94 2.91
N GLY A 185 -15.70 -10.70 2.77
CA GLY A 185 -17.00 -10.27 3.28
C GLY A 185 -17.03 -9.68 4.69
N VAL A 186 -15.89 -9.56 5.37
CA VAL A 186 -15.83 -8.81 6.64
C VAL A 186 -15.88 -7.31 6.33
N SER A 187 -16.86 -6.58 6.86
CA SER A 187 -16.96 -5.13 6.62
C SER A 187 -15.67 -4.40 7.04
N GLY A 188 -15.24 -3.40 6.27
CA GLY A 188 -13.95 -2.72 6.45
C GLY A 188 -13.69 -2.20 7.88
N ASP A 189 -14.68 -1.58 8.53
CA ASP A 189 -14.52 -1.06 9.89
C ASP A 189 -14.32 -2.18 10.94
N VAL A 190 -15.02 -3.31 10.75
CA VAL A 190 -14.87 -4.49 11.60
C VAL A 190 -13.51 -5.14 11.37
N ALA A 191 -13.09 -5.28 10.11
CA ALA A 191 -11.78 -5.82 9.74
C ALA A 191 -10.64 -4.98 10.33
N ALA A 192 -10.70 -3.65 10.17
CA ALA A 192 -9.71 -2.72 10.73
C ALA A 192 -9.62 -2.86 12.25
N GLY A 193 -10.77 -2.91 12.94
CA GLY A 193 -10.79 -3.12 14.39
C GLY A 193 -10.24 -4.48 14.84
N MET A 194 -10.41 -5.55 14.04
CA MET A 194 -9.81 -6.85 14.33
C MET A 194 -8.29 -6.81 14.19
N VAL A 195 -7.79 -6.23 13.10
CA VAL A 195 -6.36 -6.13 12.82
C VAL A 195 -5.65 -5.23 13.83
N ASP A 196 -6.26 -4.10 14.20
CA ASP A 196 -5.72 -3.20 15.23
C ASP A 196 -5.57 -3.91 16.58
N ARG A 197 -6.57 -4.72 16.99
CA ARG A 197 -6.45 -5.51 18.22
C ARG A 197 -5.41 -6.63 18.15
N ALA A 198 -5.22 -7.23 16.98
CA ALA A 198 -4.26 -8.33 16.81
C ALA A 198 -2.81 -7.81 16.77
N ILE A 199 -2.56 -6.74 16.00
CA ILE A 199 -1.22 -6.15 15.84
C ILE A 199 -0.91 -5.22 17.01
N GLY A 200 -1.80 -4.31 17.40
CA GLY A 200 -1.76 -3.56 18.67
C GLY A 200 -0.41 -2.94 19.05
N GLY A 201 0.35 -2.41 18.10
CA GLY A 201 1.69 -1.84 18.34
C GLY A 201 2.79 -2.87 18.66
N ARG A 202 2.58 -4.15 18.34
CA ARG A 202 3.52 -5.25 18.56
C ARG A 202 4.57 -5.40 17.46
N PHE A 203 4.39 -4.70 16.34
CA PHE A 203 5.38 -4.58 15.27
C PHE A 203 6.08 -3.23 15.36
N ASP A 204 7.36 -3.21 15.01
CA ASP A 204 8.21 -2.03 15.01
C ASP A 204 8.80 -1.78 13.61
N SER A 205 9.11 -0.51 13.32
CA SER A 205 9.88 -0.14 12.13
C SER A 205 11.25 -0.82 12.17
N TRP A 206 11.80 -1.17 11.01
CA TRP A 206 13.15 -1.73 10.85
C TRP A 206 13.38 -3.09 11.54
N MET A 207 12.31 -3.78 11.95
CA MET A 207 12.37 -5.10 12.55
C MET A 207 11.46 -6.09 11.83
N VAL A 208 12.08 -7.18 11.38
CA VAL A 208 11.36 -8.39 10.97
C VAL A 208 10.75 -9.04 12.22
N PRO A 209 9.43 -9.29 12.26
CA PRO A 209 8.81 -9.94 13.41
C PRO A 209 9.26 -11.40 13.52
N ALA A 210 9.30 -11.92 14.75
CA ALA A 210 9.53 -13.34 14.98
C ALA A 210 8.33 -14.17 14.52
N ASP A 211 8.56 -15.37 13.98
CA ASP A 211 7.50 -16.27 13.49
C ASP A 211 6.43 -16.54 14.55
N THR A 212 6.83 -16.73 15.82
CA THR A 212 5.89 -16.94 16.93
C THR A 212 4.94 -15.77 17.18
N LEU A 213 5.37 -14.54 16.87
CA LEU A 213 4.51 -13.37 16.94
C LEU A 213 3.55 -13.33 15.74
N VAL A 214 4.02 -13.72 14.56
CA VAL A 214 3.19 -13.81 13.34
C VAL A 214 2.10 -14.86 13.53
N ASP A 215 2.44 -16.04 14.05
CA ASP A 215 1.50 -17.12 14.36
C ASP A 215 0.39 -16.65 15.32
N ASP A 216 0.76 -15.99 16.43
CA ASP A 216 -0.19 -15.49 17.42
C ASP A 216 -1.14 -14.42 16.84
N ILE A 217 -0.63 -13.51 15.99
CA ILE A 217 -1.45 -12.51 15.28
C ILE A 217 -2.42 -13.20 14.32
N ALA A 218 -1.95 -14.18 13.56
CA ALA A 218 -2.77 -14.91 12.60
C ALA A 218 -3.87 -15.72 13.29
N GLU A 219 -3.56 -16.37 14.41
CA GLU A 219 -4.53 -17.10 15.22
C GLU A 219 -5.63 -16.15 15.75
N HIS A 220 -5.24 -14.97 16.24
CA HIS A 220 -6.18 -13.97 16.72
C HIS A 220 -7.13 -13.50 15.61
N ILE A 221 -6.58 -13.18 14.43
CA ILE A 221 -7.36 -12.76 13.26
C ILE A 221 -8.33 -13.88 12.84
N ALA A 222 -7.84 -15.12 12.74
CA ALA A 222 -8.65 -16.26 12.31
C ALA A 222 -9.83 -16.52 13.25
N ARG A 223 -9.61 -16.47 14.56
CA ARG A 223 -10.66 -16.60 15.58
C ARG A 223 -11.70 -15.47 15.46
N ALA A 224 -11.24 -14.23 15.30
CA ALA A 224 -12.12 -13.08 15.17
C ALA A 224 -12.96 -13.11 13.88
N ALA A 225 -12.33 -13.44 12.75
CA ALA A 225 -13.00 -13.53 11.44
C ALA A 225 -14.06 -14.63 11.41
N THR A 226 -13.77 -15.79 12.02
CA THR A 226 -14.74 -16.90 12.15
C THR A 226 -15.95 -16.49 12.99
N ALA A 227 -15.76 -15.72 14.07
CA ALA A 227 -16.87 -15.23 14.89
C ALA A 227 -17.74 -14.18 14.17
N ALA A 228 -17.17 -13.38 13.27
CA ALA A 228 -17.90 -12.36 12.52
C ALA A 228 -18.64 -12.88 11.28
N ASN A 229 -18.21 -14.02 10.73
CA ASN A 229 -18.85 -14.70 9.61
C ASN A 229 -19.27 -16.13 10.02
N PRO A 230 -20.29 -16.27 10.91
CA PRO A 230 -20.79 -17.59 11.26
C PRO A 230 -21.40 -18.28 10.03
N SER A 231 -21.23 -19.61 9.93
CA SER A 231 -21.94 -20.40 8.93
C SER A 231 -23.47 -20.16 9.04
N PRO A 232 -24.21 -20.12 7.92
CA PRO A 232 -25.67 -20.04 7.95
C PRO A 232 -26.31 -21.25 8.63
#